data_AF-A0A7M5WUL4-F1
#
_entry.id   AF-A0A7M5WUL4-F1
#
_cell.length_a   1.000
_cell.length_b   1.000
_cell.length_c   1.000
_cell.angle_alpha   90.00
_cell.angle_beta   90.00
_cell.angle_gamma   90.00
#
_symmetry.space_group_name_H-M   'P 1'
#
loop_
_entity.id
_entity.type
_entity.pdbx_description
1 polymer ?
#
loop_
_entity_poly.entity_id
_entity_poly.type
_entity_poly.pdbx_seq_one_letter_code
_entity_poly.pdbx_strand_id
1 'polypeptide(L)'
;MARWHQIVAAIILVACIACIGYFSYKYSQQNQVLKHGHYGVIIDAGGTGSRLYVYEYRSEDDIRNIFSKKCEKQGLTQYSNITELRPLLIQCLHDAEAEIPKDIIKSTPLFMKATAGMRKLKLQDGTKYKNVWSEVRKILSDGNFPVSTVGTIPGKDEATYSWTTVNKVFPSKESNGIIEIGSTSLQIAFAPASGTNLPAAYSSEVDINGGNYKIYATSYLCLGKEEFMRRYYAELVRDANYSTTVDNPCGNKGYELNLTEQYLWEKQPCISGAFANSFLGQSIPSDPSSGKLYTMKGSGDYTQCQNNVQKLFDIKKCNQTSCGMFDVFQPQIHGKFIAIGGAAYYASKFLNLPNDFNLTTFQQHLKALCESNVQQVEQREGFGKYSFTYCLSNSLTNHVLQNVVQVDTTIPGNFMFTNKKTSWTLGSIIKDKDQLSAALYETVRGMSEKSYIILMVIMGVFLVVVIAYFVVSCKKRDVYDPV
;
A
#
# COMPACT_ATOMS: atom_id res chain seq x y z
N MET A 1 70.31 5.17 -0.90
CA MET A 1 69.24 4.18 -1.17
C MET A 1 68.60 3.55 0.08
N ALA A 2 69.20 3.65 1.28
CA ALA A 2 68.74 2.92 2.49
C ALA A 2 67.36 3.33 3.09
N ARG A 3 66.79 4.49 2.73
CA ARG A 3 65.48 4.95 3.27
C ARG A 3 64.27 4.39 2.52
N TRP A 4 64.44 3.96 1.27
CA TRP A 4 63.30 3.61 0.42
C TRP A 4 62.60 2.32 0.88
N HIS A 5 63.37 1.30 1.25
CA HIS A 5 62.82 0.03 1.76
C HIS A 5 62.09 0.17 3.09
N GLN A 6 62.53 1.08 3.97
CA GLN A 6 61.86 1.36 5.25
C GLN A 6 60.52 2.08 5.03
N ILE A 7 60.49 3.05 4.10
CA ILE A 7 59.25 3.77 3.73
C ILE A 7 58.25 2.80 3.09
N VAL A 8 58.69 1.93 2.19
CA VAL A 8 57.83 0.91 1.58
C VAL A 8 57.26 -0.06 2.62
N ALA A 9 58.10 -0.56 3.53
CA ALA A 9 57.66 -1.46 4.59
C ALA A 9 56.63 -0.79 5.52
N ALA A 10 56.81 0.50 5.85
CA ALA A 10 55.84 1.27 6.63
C ALA A 10 54.51 1.47 5.87
N ILE A 11 54.55 1.77 4.57
CA ILE A 11 53.35 1.90 3.73
C ILE A 11 52.59 0.57 3.67
N ILE A 12 53.30 -0.54 3.46
CA ILE A 12 52.70 -1.88 3.44
C ILE A 12 52.07 -2.21 4.79
N LEU A 13 52.73 -1.88 5.90
CA LEU A 13 52.19 -2.10 7.25
C LEU A 13 50.86 -1.35 7.47
N VAL A 14 50.82 -0.06 7.11
CA VAL A 14 49.60 0.76 7.22
C VAL A 14 48.49 0.21 6.32
N ALA A 15 48.81 -0.17 5.08
CA ALA A 15 47.86 -0.78 4.16
C ALA A 15 47.30 -2.11 4.70
N CYS A 16 48.14 -2.97 5.28
CA CYS A 16 47.72 -4.23 5.89
C CYS A 16 46.78 -3.99 7.07
N ILE A 17 47.10 -3.05 7.97
CA ILE A 17 46.24 -2.71 9.11
C ILE A 17 44.91 -2.14 8.63
N ALA A 18 44.91 -1.25 7.63
CA ALA A 18 43.70 -0.70 7.04
C ALA A 18 42.83 -1.79 6.39
N CYS A 19 43.44 -2.73 5.66
CA CYS A 19 42.73 -3.88 5.09
C CYS A 19 42.14 -4.80 6.16
N ILE A 20 42.89 -5.12 7.22
CA ILE A 20 42.37 -5.91 8.35
C ILE A 20 41.17 -5.20 8.98
N GLY A 21 41.31 -3.90 9.28
CA GLY A 21 40.21 -3.10 9.84
C GLY A 21 38.98 -3.08 8.94
N TYR A 22 39.17 -2.93 7.62
CA TYR A 22 38.09 -2.96 6.64
C TYR A 22 37.37 -4.33 6.60
N PHE A 23 38.11 -5.43 6.52
CA PHE A 23 37.52 -6.78 6.47
C PHE A 23 36.86 -7.18 7.79
N SER A 24 37.46 -6.86 8.95
CA SER A 24 36.85 -7.09 10.25
C SER A 24 35.59 -6.25 10.45
N TYR A 25 35.58 -4.98 9.99
CA TYR A 25 34.39 -4.15 9.99
C TYR A 25 33.27 -4.75 9.12
N LYS A 26 33.58 -5.17 7.89
CA LYS A 26 32.62 -5.83 6.99
C LYS A 26 32.09 -7.15 7.55
N TYR A 27 32.95 -8.00 8.13
CA TYR A 27 32.56 -9.25 8.75
C TYR A 27 31.68 -9.04 10.00
N SER A 28 32.01 -8.04 10.83
CA SER A 28 31.18 -7.65 11.98
C SER A 28 29.80 -7.17 11.54
N GLN A 29 29.71 -6.37 10.48
CA GLN A 29 28.42 -5.91 9.93
C GLN A 29 27.60 -7.09 9.42
N GLN A 30 28.22 -8.05 8.71
CA GLN A 30 27.57 -9.27 8.24
C GLN A 30 26.98 -10.09 9.41
N ASN A 31 27.76 -10.30 10.48
CA ASN A 31 27.31 -11.06 11.65
C ASN A 31 26.21 -10.35 12.44
N GLN A 32 26.21 -9.02 12.52
CA GLN A 32 25.12 -8.25 13.14
C GLN A 32 23.78 -8.49 12.43
N VAL A 33 23.78 -8.46 11.09
CA VAL A 33 22.57 -8.70 10.28
C VAL A 33 22.10 -10.15 10.39
N LEU A 34 23.02 -11.12 10.36
CA LEU A 34 22.68 -12.53 10.56
C LEU A 34 22.12 -12.83 11.96
N LYS A 35 22.46 -12.01 12.97
CA LYS A 35 22.01 -12.17 14.36
C LYS A 35 20.63 -11.57 14.64
N HIS A 36 20.29 -10.44 14.01
CA HIS A 36 19.06 -9.69 14.31
C HIS A 36 17.96 -9.83 13.25
N GLY A 37 18.25 -10.39 12.07
CA GLY A 37 17.32 -10.41 10.94
C GLY A 37 17.29 -9.08 10.18
N HIS A 38 16.47 -9.01 9.14
CA HIS A 38 16.29 -7.84 8.31
C HIS A 38 15.08 -7.04 8.73
N TYR A 39 15.10 -5.73 8.47
CA TYR A 39 13.98 -4.86 8.76
C TYR A 39 13.62 -4.04 7.53
N GLY A 40 12.35 -3.67 7.45
CA GLY A 40 11.83 -2.72 6.47
C GLY A 40 10.78 -1.84 7.11
N VAL A 41 10.91 -0.52 6.92
CA VAL A 41 9.94 0.45 7.42
C VAL A 41 9.11 0.94 6.26
N ILE A 42 7.78 0.86 6.37
CA ILE A 42 6.88 1.38 5.36
C ILE A 42 5.82 2.28 5.98
N ILE A 43 5.68 3.49 5.41
CA ILE A 43 4.60 4.42 5.71
C ILE A 43 3.58 4.35 4.57
N ASP A 44 2.43 3.75 4.86
CA ASP A 44 1.23 3.76 4.01
C ASP A 44 0.56 5.12 4.12
N ALA A 45 0.67 5.94 3.07
CA ALA A 45 0.02 7.24 2.98
C ALA A 45 -1.37 7.13 2.32
N GLY A 46 -2.32 6.61 3.10
CA GLY A 46 -3.71 6.45 2.68
C GLY A 46 -4.54 7.75 2.76
N GLY A 47 -5.73 7.72 2.17
CA GLY A 47 -6.64 8.88 2.13
C GLY A 47 -7.23 9.30 3.48
N THR A 48 -7.16 8.45 4.51
CA THR A 48 -7.71 8.70 5.87
C THR A 48 -6.64 8.84 6.95
N GLY A 49 -5.41 9.12 6.51
CA GLY A 49 -4.24 9.16 7.37
C GLY A 49 -3.14 8.21 6.94
N SER A 50 -1.91 8.52 7.36
CA SER A 50 -0.72 7.73 7.12
C SER A 50 -0.45 6.77 8.30
N ARG A 51 -0.02 5.54 7.98
CA ARG A 51 0.24 4.48 8.96
C ARG A 51 1.64 3.92 8.75
N LEU A 52 2.41 3.90 9.82
CA LEU A 52 3.72 3.26 9.91
C LEU A 52 3.53 1.76 10.14
N TYR A 53 4.37 0.98 9.48
CA TYR A 53 4.58 -0.44 9.70
C TYR A 53 6.07 -0.75 9.75
N VAL A 54 6.48 -1.55 10.72
CA VAL A 54 7.83 -2.12 10.79
C VAL A 54 7.72 -3.62 10.56
N TYR A 55 8.43 -4.10 9.54
CA TYR A 55 8.50 -5.50 9.20
C TYR A 55 9.87 -6.05 9.57
N GLU A 56 9.87 -7.20 10.25
CA GLU A 56 11.04 -8.07 10.42
C GLU A 56 10.98 -9.17 9.36
N TYR A 57 12.09 -9.40 8.66
CA TYR A 57 12.28 -10.41 7.63
C TYR A 57 13.44 -11.31 8.05
N ARG A 58 13.18 -12.61 8.21
CA ARG A 58 14.22 -13.61 8.55
C ARG A 58 14.51 -14.57 7.41
N SER A 59 13.51 -14.81 6.57
CA SER A 59 13.60 -15.61 5.34
C SER A 59 12.46 -15.23 4.40
N GLU A 60 12.44 -15.79 3.18
CA GLU A 60 11.37 -15.54 2.22
C GLU A 60 9.98 -15.91 2.76
N ASP A 61 9.93 -16.91 3.63
CA ASP A 61 8.69 -17.38 4.22
C ASP A 61 8.35 -16.71 5.55
N ASP A 62 9.32 -16.11 6.24
CA ASP A 62 9.18 -15.52 7.57
C ASP A 62 9.33 -14.00 7.54
N ILE A 63 8.21 -13.33 7.24
CA ILE A 63 8.06 -11.87 7.25
C ILE A 63 6.95 -11.51 8.22
N ARG A 64 7.26 -10.70 9.22
CA ARG A 64 6.35 -10.35 10.32
C ARG A 64 6.24 -8.86 10.45
N ASN A 65 5.01 -8.37 10.46
CA ASN A 65 4.73 -7.03 10.96
C ASN A 65 4.88 -7.06 12.50
N ILE A 66 5.91 -6.39 13.01
CA ILE A 66 6.22 -6.34 14.44
C ILE A 66 5.66 -5.08 15.11
N PHE A 67 5.43 -4.02 14.34
CA PHE A 67 4.93 -2.75 14.86
C PHE A 67 4.06 -2.02 13.85
N SER A 68 2.99 -1.40 14.32
CA SER A 68 2.15 -0.54 13.49
C SER A 68 1.60 0.63 14.28
N LYS A 69 1.64 1.83 13.69
CA LYS A 69 1.16 3.05 14.36
C LYS A 69 0.58 4.04 13.35
N LYS A 70 -0.47 4.77 13.74
CA LYS A 70 -0.99 5.87 12.92
C LYS A 70 -0.10 7.11 13.11
N CYS A 71 0.50 7.61 12.03
CA CYS A 71 1.36 8.80 12.05
C CYS A 71 0.52 10.08 12.03
N GLU A 72 -0.45 10.14 11.12
CA GLU A 72 -1.27 11.33 10.91
C GLU A 72 -2.71 10.95 10.55
N LYS A 73 -3.66 11.84 10.83
CA LYS A 73 -5.10 11.48 10.89
C LYS A 73 -5.94 11.86 9.67
N GLN A 74 -5.44 12.74 8.80
CA GLN A 74 -6.24 13.41 7.78
C GLN A 74 -5.88 12.96 6.35
N GLY A 75 -4.70 12.37 6.14
CA GLY A 75 -4.19 12.03 4.82
C GLY A 75 -3.46 13.23 4.19
N LEU A 76 -2.44 12.94 3.39
CA LEU A 76 -1.54 13.96 2.84
C LEU A 76 -2.24 15.06 2.02
N THR A 77 -3.39 14.75 1.41
CA THR A 77 -4.12 15.67 0.53
C THR A 77 -4.93 16.72 1.30
N GLN A 78 -5.23 16.48 2.57
CA GLN A 78 -6.10 17.31 3.41
C GLN A 78 -5.37 18.45 4.13
N TYR A 79 -4.04 18.44 4.18
CA TYR A 79 -3.27 19.52 4.78
C TYR A 79 -3.32 20.77 3.89
N SER A 80 -3.74 21.89 4.49
CA SER A 80 -3.64 23.22 3.88
C SER A 80 -2.21 23.75 3.95
N ASN A 81 -1.54 23.53 5.09
CA ASN A 81 -0.12 23.79 5.27
C ASN A 81 0.65 22.47 5.42
N ILE A 82 1.50 22.16 4.44
CA ILE A 82 2.23 20.90 4.40
C ILE A 82 3.29 20.78 5.50
N THR A 83 3.77 21.91 6.06
CA THR A 83 4.79 21.89 7.13
C THR A 83 4.27 21.28 8.43
N GLU A 84 2.95 21.23 8.62
CA GLU A 84 2.31 20.55 9.77
C GLU A 84 2.61 19.04 9.79
N LEU A 85 2.97 18.44 8.64
CA LEU A 85 3.37 17.03 8.58
C LEU A 85 4.72 16.76 9.25
N ARG A 86 5.60 17.76 9.32
CA ARG A 86 6.97 17.56 9.81
C ARG A 86 7.03 16.96 11.20
N PRO A 87 6.43 17.55 12.26
CA PRO A 87 6.47 16.95 13.58
C PRO A 87 5.80 15.57 13.64
N LEU A 88 4.74 15.34 12.84
CA LEU A 88 4.00 14.08 12.82
C LEU A 88 4.81 12.93 12.21
N LEU A 89 5.46 13.18 11.08
CA LEU A 89 6.28 12.19 10.39
C LEU A 89 7.59 11.94 11.15
N ILE A 90 8.25 12.98 11.67
CA ILE A 90 9.46 12.82 12.50
C ILE A 90 9.17 11.98 13.74
N GLN A 91 8.06 12.24 14.44
CA GLN A 91 7.66 11.40 15.57
C GLN A 91 7.44 9.95 15.13
N CYS A 92 6.83 9.72 13.97
CA CYS A 92 6.65 8.38 13.43
C CYS A 92 7.98 7.68 13.11
N LEU A 93 8.98 8.41 12.61
CA LEU A 93 10.32 7.85 12.40
C LEU A 93 10.97 7.44 13.73
N HIS A 94 10.87 8.28 14.77
CA HIS A 94 11.36 7.91 16.10
C HIS A 94 10.62 6.71 16.70
N ASP A 95 9.31 6.60 16.46
CA ASP A 95 8.56 5.43 16.88
C ASP A 95 9.06 4.15 16.17
N ALA A 96 9.45 4.24 14.89
CA ALA A 96 10.05 3.11 14.17
C ALA A 96 11.46 2.77 14.67
N GLU A 97 12.28 3.78 14.99
CA GLU A 97 13.63 3.62 15.55
C GLU A 97 13.61 2.89 16.89
N ALA A 98 12.56 3.08 17.70
CA ALA A 98 12.40 2.41 18.99
C ALA A 98 12.19 0.89 18.87
N GLU A 99 11.72 0.42 17.71
CA GLU A 99 11.35 -0.98 17.46
C GLU A 99 12.47 -1.76 16.74
N ILE A 100 13.56 -1.09 16.35
CA ILE A 100 14.65 -1.66 15.55
C ILE A 100 15.96 -1.57 16.33
N PRO A 101 16.80 -2.63 16.35
CA PRO A 101 18.13 -2.57 16.95
C PRO A 101 18.96 -1.38 16.41
N LYS A 102 19.56 -0.60 17.32
CA LYS A 102 20.20 0.69 17.01
C LYS A 102 21.29 0.59 15.94
N ASP A 103 21.99 -0.54 15.89
CA ASP A 103 23.09 -0.82 14.99
C ASP A 103 22.67 -1.03 13.53
N ILE A 104 21.40 -1.42 13.27
CA ILE A 104 20.90 -1.72 11.92
C ILE A 104 19.90 -0.69 11.37
N ILE A 105 19.56 0.36 12.13
CA ILE A 105 18.67 1.45 11.67
C ILE A 105 19.19 2.07 10.36
N LYS A 106 20.49 2.34 10.28
CA LYS A 106 21.12 2.97 9.10
C LYS A 106 21.17 2.08 7.86
N SER A 107 20.91 0.78 8.01
CA SER A 107 20.79 -0.18 6.91
C SER A 107 19.34 -0.60 6.64
N THR A 108 18.38 -0.09 7.40
CA THR A 108 16.96 -0.46 7.28
C THR A 108 16.26 0.48 6.29
N PRO A 109 15.84 0.02 5.10
CA PRO A 109 15.19 0.89 4.12
C PRO A 109 13.84 1.42 4.60
N LEU A 110 13.62 2.70 4.38
CA LEU A 110 12.36 3.40 4.61
C LEU A 110 11.63 3.63 3.29
N PHE A 111 10.40 3.16 3.22
CA PHE A 111 9.47 3.36 2.12
C PHE A 111 8.34 4.28 2.58
N MET A 112 7.89 5.17 1.69
CA MET A 112 6.63 5.88 1.92
C MET A 112 5.83 5.92 0.63
N LYS A 113 4.71 5.22 0.63
CA LYS A 113 3.94 4.91 -0.57
C LYS A 113 2.51 5.38 -0.37
N ALA A 114 2.02 6.26 -1.26
CA ALA A 114 0.64 6.74 -1.23
C ALA A 114 -0.20 6.11 -2.34
N THR A 115 -1.50 5.98 -2.10
CA THR A 115 -2.43 5.25 -2.97
C THR A 115 -3.30 6.21 -3.80
N ALA A 116 -4.56 5.83 -4.07
CA ALA A 116 -5.49 6.55 -4.91
C ALA A 116 -5.75 8.00 -4.54
N GLY A 117 -5.70 8.37 -3.25
CA GLY A 117 -5.89 9.76 -2.82
C GLY A 117 -4.89 10.71 -3.50
N MET A 118 -3.62 10.32 -3.56
CA MET A 118 -2.59 11.09 -4.25
C MET A 118 -2.67 10.98 -5.77
N ARG A 119 -3.14 9.85 -6.32
CA ARG A 119 -3.47 9.73 -7.76
C ARG A 119 -4.55 10.73 -8.15
N LYS A 120 -5.60 10.87 -7.33
CA LYS A 120 -6.65 11.87 -7.49
C LYS A 120 -6.09 13.29 -7.37
N LEU A 121 -5.28 13.58 -6.34
CA LEU A 121 -4.66 14.90 -6.19
C LEU A 121 -3.82 15.28 -7.42
N LYS A 122 -3.08 14.34 -8.01
CA LYS A 122 -2.30 14.60 -9.23
C LYS A 122 -3.19 15.07 -10.39
N LEU A 123 -4.41 14.55 -10.50
CA LEU A 123 -5.40 14.97 -11.51
C LEU A 123 -6.06 16.31 -11.15
N GLN A 124 -6.27 16.57 -9.85
CA GLN A 124 -6.89 17.80 -9.34
C GLN A 124 -5.96 19.01 -9.40
N ASP A 125 -4.73 18.83 -8.95
CA ASP A 125 -3.75 19.87 -8.74
C ASP A 125 -2.33 19.27 -8.77
N GLY A 126 -1.75 19.23 -9.97
CA GLY A 126 -0.41 18.71 -10.20
C GLY A 126 0.68 19.47 -9.47
N THR A 127 0.46 20.76 -9.15
CA THR A 127 1.41 21.60 -8.40
C THR A 127 1.37 21.23 -6.92
N LYS A 128 0.18 21.16 -6.31
CA LYS A 128 0.02 20.70 -4.92
C LYS A 128 0.58 19.29 -4.76
N TYR A 129 0.31 18.38 -5.70
CA TYR A 129 0.89 17.03 -5.71
C TYR A 129 2.42 17.03 -5.64
N LYS A 130 3.09 17.84 -6.47
CA LYS A 130 4.56 17.96 -6.48
C LYS A 130 5.09 18.55 -5.18
N ASN A 131 4.41 19.57 -4.64
CA ASN A 131 4.79 20.24 -3.40
C ASN A 131 4.71 19.30 -2.19
N VAL A 132 3.62 18.53 -2.07
CA VAL A 132 3.45 17.49 -1.03
C VAL A 132 4.63 16.53 -1.04
N TRP A 133 4.96 15.96 -2.20
CA TRP A 133 6.06 15.00 -2.27
C TRP A 133 7.45 15.60 -2.10
N SER A 134 7.63 16.87 -2.51
CA SER A 134 8.89 17.59 -2.25
C SER A 134 9.11 17.74 -0.75
N GLU A 135 8.09 18.17 0.00
CA GLU A 135 8.22 18.38 1.45
C GLU A 135 8.34 17.05 2.20
N VAL A 136 7.53 16.05 1.86
CA VAL A 136 7.62 14.72 2.47
C VAL A 136 9.03 14.15 2.31
N ARG A 137 9.64 14.22 1.11
CA ARG A 137 11.01 13.73 0.91
C ARG A 137 12.02 14.44 1.81
N LYS A 138 11.93 15.77 1.98
CA LYS A 138 12.81 16.51 2.89
C LYS A 138 12.66 16.01 4.34
N ILE A 139 11.42 15.86 4.81
CA ILE A 139 11.14 15.41 6.17
C ILE A 139 11.71 14.00 6.41
N LEU A 140 11.51 13.07 5.47
CA LEU A 140 12.01 11.70 5.61
C LEU A 140 13.55 11.65 5.59
N SER A 141 14.20 12.52 4.82
CA SER A 141 15.68 12.64 4.77
C SER A 141 16.31 13.17 6.07
N ASP A 142 15.53 13.80 6.95
CA ASP A 142 16.01 14.25 8.25
C ASP A 142 16.02 13.12 9.31
N GLY A 143 15.44 11.96 9.01
CA GLY A 143 15.48 10.77 9.87
C GLY A 143 16.73 9.92 9.70
N ASN A 144 16.88 8.88 10.53
CA ASN A 144 18.08 8.02 10.51
C ASN A 144 18.03 6.86 9.51
N PHE A 145 16.88 6.63 8.86
CA PHE A 145 16.71 5.55 7.90
C PHE A 145 17.17 5.95 6.50
N PRO A 146 17.83 5.06 5.73
CA PRO A 146 18.02 5.25 4.30
C PRO A 146 16.67 5.30 3.57
N VAL A 147 16.37 6.43 2.96
CA VAL A 147 15.14 6.64 2.20
C VAL A 147 15.23 5.88 0.87
N SER A 148 14.34 4.91 0.68
CA SER A 148 14.18 4.18 -0.58
C SER A 148 13.04 4.80 -1.41
N THR A 149 12.10 3.99 -1.88
CA THR A 149 11.03 4.43 -2.78
C THR A 149 9.99 5.26 -2.02
N VAL A 150 9.90 6.54 -2.39
CA VAL A 150 8.93 7.50 -1.86
C VAL A 150 8.09 8.08 -2.98
N GLY A 151 6.78 7.80 -2.98
CA GLY A 151 5.89 8.31 -4.03
C GLY A 151 4.50 7.69 -4.06
N THR A 152 3.77 8.02 -5.11
CA THR A 152 2.43 7.48 -5.34
C THR A 152 2.51 6.22 -6.18
N ILE A 153 1.95 5.13 -5.67
CA ILE A 153 1.99 3.84 -6.37
C ILE A 153 0.97 3.79 -7.52
N PRO A 154 1.33 3.14 -8.64
CA PRO A 154 0.37 2.77 -9.66
C PRO A 154 -0.75 1.89 -9.08
N GLY A 155 -1.95 2.01 -9.65
CA GLY A 155 -3.09 1.22 -9.19
C GLY A 155 -2.93 -0.28 -9.41
N LYS A 156 -2.23 -0.68 -10.48
CA LYS A 156 -1.86 -2.09 -10.72
C LYS A 156 -1.01 -2.63 -9.57
N ASP A 157 0.00 -1.87 -9.15
CA ASP A 157 0.91 -2.28 -8.08
C ASP A 157 0.16 -2.39 -6.75
N GLU A 158 -0.72 -1.44 -6.44
CA GLU A 158 -1.59 -1.51 -5.26
C GLU A 158 -2.42 -2.81 -5.26
N ALA A 159 -3.07 -3.15 -6.38
CA ALA A 159 -3.83 -4.39 -6.50
C ALA A 159 -2.96 -5.65 -6.39
N THR A 160 -1.76 -5.63 -6.99
CA THR A 160 -0.78 -6.72 -6.89
C THR A 160 -0.31 -6.92 -5.45
N TYR A 161 0.00 -5.85 -4.72
CA TYR A 161 0.42 -5.90 -3.33
C TYR A 161 -0.70 -6.43 -2.41
N SER A 162 -1.94 -6.03 -2.64
CA SER A 162 -3.10 -6.55 -1.92
C SER A 162 -3.32 -8.04 -2.18
N TRP A 163 -3.20 -8.48 -3.43
CA TRP A 163 -3.27 -9.90 -3.79
C TRP A 163 -2.18 -10.73 -3.13
N THR A 164 -0.94 -10.22 -3.16
CA THR A 164 0.23 -10.84 -2.51
C THR A 164 0.00 -11.00 -1.02
N THR A 165 -0.50 -9.95 -0.37
CA THR A 165 -0.83 -9.96 1.07
C THR A 165 -1.89 -11.01 1.40
N VAL A 166 -2.99 -11.03 0.64
CA VAL A 166 -4.09 -11.96 0.88
C VAL A 166 -3.62 -13.41 0.74
N ASN A 167 -2.85 -13.72 -0.30
CA ASN A 167 -2.39 -15.10 -0.53
C ASN A 167 -1.24 -15.51 0.40
N LYS A 168 -0.54 -14.56 1.02
CA LYS A 168 0.37 -14.85 2.15
C LYS A 168 -0.39 -15.17 3.43
N VAL A 169 -1.47 -14.45 3.73
CA VAL A 169 -2.24 -14.59 4.98
C VAL A 169 -3.26 -15.73 4.93
N PHE A 170 -3.86 -15.96 3.76
CA PHE A 170 -4.86 -16.99 3.50
C PHE A 170 -4.38 -17.91 2.36
N PRO A 171 -3.33 -18.72 2.59
CA PRO A 171 -2.82 -19.60 1.55
C PRO A 171 -3.89 -20.61 1.11
N SER A 172 -4.04 -20.78 -0.20
CA SER A 172 -4.92 -21.78 -0.80
C SER A 172 -4.23 -22.42 -2.01
N LYS A 173 -4.65 -23.64 -2.38
CA LYS A 173 -4.04 -24.37 -3.51
C LYS A 173 -4.23 -23.64 -4.84
N GLU A 174 -5.38 -23.02 -5.05
CA GLU A 174 -5.74 -22.33 -6.29
C GLU A 174 -5.47 -20.82 -6.26
N SER A 175 -4.93 -20.31 -5.15
CA SER A 175 -4.90 -18.88 -4.78
C SER A 175 -6.30 -18.25 -4.66
N ASN A 176 -6.38 -17.12 -3.97
CA ASN A 176 -7.60 -16.33 -3.83
C ASN A 176 -7.50 -15.06 -4.69
N GLY A 177 -8.60 -14.70 -5.33
CA GLY A 177 -8.81 -13.35 -5.83
C GLY A 177 -9.03 -12.36 -4.70
N ILE A 178 -8.86 -11.07 -4.99
CA ILE A 178 -9.07 -9.98 -4.05
C ILE A 178 -10.00 -8.94 -4.63
N ILE A 179 -10.80 -8.35 -3.74
CA ILE A 179 -11.49 -7.08 -3.95
C ILE A 179 -11.08 -6.18 -2.81
N GLU A 180 -10.43 -5.05 -3.08
CA GLU A 180 -10.17 -4.05 -2.05
C GLU A 180 -10.94 -2.79 -2.36
N ILE A 181 -11.77 -2.33 -1.41
CA ILE A 181 -12.48 -1.06 -1.55
C ILE A 181 -11.89 -0.08 -0.54
N GLY A 182 -11.09 0.85 -1.06
CA GLY A 182 -10.55 1.98 -0.31
C GLY A 182 -11.51 3.16 -0.25
N SER A 183 -11.02 4.33 0.16
CA SER A 183 -11.80 5.57 0.13
C SER A 183 -11.91 6.15 -1.29
N THR A 184 -10.85 6.03 -2.10
CA THR A 184 -10.74 6.69 -3.41
C THR A 184 -10.73 5.73 -4.61
N SER A 185 -10.31 4.48 -4.44
CA SER A 185 -10.32 3.47 -5.50
C SER A 185 -10.81 2.11 -5.02
N LEU A 186 -11.09 1.25 -6.00
CA LEU A 186 -11.32 -0.17 -5.85
C LEU A 186 -10.23 -0.96 -6.60
N GLN A 187 -9.76 -2.07 -6.05
CA GLN A 187 -8.81 -2.97 -6.68
C GLN A 187 -9.43 -4.34 -6.89
N ILE A 188 -9.09 -4.97 -8.02
CA ILE A 188 -9.40 -6.37 -8.30
C ILE A 188 -8.11 -7.03 -8.79
N ALA A 189 -7.76 -8.17 -8.21
CA ALA A 189 -6.65 -8.99 -8.69
C ALA A 189 -6.90 -10.47 -8.42
N PHE A 190 -6.46 -11.34 -9.34
CA PHE A 190 -6.60 -12.80 -9.24
C PHE A 190 -5.68 -13.50 -10.24
N ALA A 191 -5.37 -14.78 -10.00
CA ALA A 191 -4.72 -15.63 -10.97
C ALA A 191 -5.79 -16.20 -11.93
N PRO A 192 -5.77 -15.87 -13.23
CA PRO A 192 -6.70 -16.46 -14.18
C PRO A 192 -6.36 -17.93 -14.45
N ALA A 193 -7.23 -18.64 -15.18
CA ALA A 193 -6.96 -20.00 -15.62
C ALA A 193 -5.67 -20.10 -16.47
N SER A 194 -4.95 -21.21 -16.34
CA SER A 194 -3.71 -21.49 -17.07
C SER A 194 -3.89 -21.30 -18.59
N GLY A 195 -2.94 -20.64 -19.23
CA GLY A 195 -2.99 -20.34 -20.67
C GLY A 195 -3.78 -19.08 -21.05
N THR A 196 -4.42 -18.40 -20.09
CA THR A 196 -5.09 -17.11 -20.35
C THR A 196 -4.07 -16.06 -20.80
N ASN A 197 -4.29 -15.44 -21.96
CA ASN A 197 -3.47 -14.34 -22.43
C ASN A 197 -3.85 -13.04 -21.69
N LEU A 198 -2.89 -12.46 -20.97
CA LEU A 198 -3.07 -11.19 -20.25
C LEU A 198 -2.25 -10.08 -20.91
N PRO A 199 -2.88 -8.95 -21.27
CA PRO A 199 -2.15 -7.76 -21.70
C PRO A 199 -1.20 -7.27 -20.60
N ALA A 200 0.00 -6.82 -20.97
CA ALA A 200 1.02 -6.35 -20.02
C ALA A 200 0.53 -5.21 -19.11
N ALA A 201 -0.41 -4.39 -19.59
CA ALA A 201 -1.04 -3.32 -18.83
C ALA A 201 -1.82 -3.82 -17.60
N TYR A 202 -2.30 -5.06 -17.61
CA TYR A 202 -3.10 -5.67 -16.54
C TYR A 202 -2.43 -6.89 -15.91
N SER A 203 -1.24 -7.28 -16.39
CA SER A 203 -0.51 -8.44 -15.90
C SER A 203 0.58 -8.03 -14.90
N SER A 204 0.72 -8.81 -13.82
CA SER A 204 1.82 -8.74 -12.87
C SER A 204 2.32 -10.15 -12.55
N GLU A 205 3.62 -10.29 -12.32
CA GLU A 205 4.24 -11.54 -11.84
C GLU A 205 4.59 -11.42 -10.35
N VAL A 206 4.26 -12.47 -9.59
CA VAL A 206 4.37 -12.50 -8.13
C VAL A 206 4.93 -13.85 -7.69
N ASP A 207 6.03 -13.82 -6.94
CA ASP A 207 6.63 -15.00 -6.31
C ASP A 207 6.28 -15.02 -4.82
N ILE A 208 5.47 -15.99 -4.39
CA ILE A 208 5.11 -16.20 -2.97
C ILE A 208 4.99 -17.68 -2.64
N ASN A 209 5.39 -18.07 -1.42
CA ASN A 209 5.28 -19.43 -0.89
C ASN A 209 5.85 -20.50 -1.85
N GLY A 210 6.97 -20.19 -2.52
CA GLY A 210 7.62 -21.08 -3.50
C GLY A 210 6.93 -21.21 -4.86
N GLY A 211 5.82 -20.50 -5.11
CA GLY A 211 5.12 -20.47 -6.39
C GLY A 211 5.32 -19.16 -7.15
N ASN A 212 5.37 -19.24 -8.48
CA ASN A 212 5.34 -18.09 -9.38
C ASN A 212 3.95 -17.96 -10.00
N TYR A 213 3.33 -16.80 -9.80
CA TYR A 213 1.98 -16.52 -10.26
C TYR A 213 1.98 -15.35 -11.24
N LYS A 214 1.41 -15.59 -12.43
CA LYS A 214 1.02 -14.52 -13.34
C LYS A 214 -0.42 -14.13 -13.04
N ILE A 215 -0.63 -12.93 -12.51
CA ILE A 215 -1.94 -12.45 -12.07
C ILE A 215 -2.48 -11.35 -12.98
N TYR A 216 -3.80 -11.27 -13.05
CA TYR A 216 -4.51 -10.07 -13.46
C TYR A 216 -4.58 -9.12 -12.27
N ALA A 217 -4.28 -7.83 -12.48
CA ALA A 217 -4.34 -6.80 -11.45
C ALA A 217 -4.81 -5.48 -12.06
N THR A 218 -5.85 -4.88 -11.47
CA THR A 218 -6.41 -3.62 -11.91
C THR A 218 -6.87 -2.76 -10.74
N SER A 219 -6.99 -1.45 -10.99
CA SER A 219 -7.52 -0.48 -10.03
C SER A 219 -8.43 0.52 -10.71
N TYR A 220 -9.63 0.66 -10.17
CA TYR A 220 -10.65 1.59 -10.60
C TYR A 220 -10.62 2.82 -9.69
N LEU A 221 -9.94 3.87 -10.15
CA LEU A 221 -9.99 5.17 -9.47
C LEU A 221 -11.43 5.70 -9.48
N CYS A 222 -11.81 6.42 -8.42
CA CYS A 222 -13.17 6.93 -8.18
C CYS A 222 -14.22 5.89 -7.76
N LEU A 223 -13.86 4.60 -7.69
CA LEU A 223 -14.73 3.55 -7.13
C LEU A 223 -14.40 3.19 -5.67
N GLY A 224 -13.60 4.00 -4.99
CA GLY A 224 -13.54 3.92 -3.53
C GLY A 224 -14.81 4.50 -2.92
N LYS A 225 -15.12 4.09 -1.69
CA LYS A 225 -16.37 4.45 -0.99
C LYS A 225 -16.69 5.95 -1.04
N GLU A 226 -15.74 6.81 -0.70
CA GLU A 226 -16.00 8.25 -0.56
C GLU A 226 -16.23 8.91 -1.93
N GLU A 227 -15.42 8.58 -2.93
CA GLU A 227 -15.59 9.16 -4.27
C GLU A 227 -16.80 8.60 -5.01
N PHE A 228 -17.10 7.31 -4.82
CA PHE A 228 -18.30 6.70 -5.36
C PHE A 228 -19.55 7.36 -4.76
N MET A 229 -19.59 7.56 -3.44
CA MET A 229 -20.67 8.27 -2.76
C MET A 229 -20.81 9.70 -3.27
N ARG A 230 -19.71 10.44 -3.40
CA ARG A 230 -19.74 11.81 -3.92
C ARG A 230 -20.31 11.86 -5.33
N ARG A 231 -19.89 10.95 -6.21
CA ARG A 231 -20.42 10.83 -7.58
C ARG A 231 -21.90 10.43 -7.59
N TYR A 232 -22.31 9.50 -6.72
CA TYR A 232 -23.71 9.12 -6.56
C TYR A 232 -24.59 10.29 -6.15
N TYR A 233 -24.18 11.09 -5.15
CA TYR A 233 -24.93 12.27 -4.74
C TYR A 233 -24.97 13.35 -5.82
N ALA A 234 -23.86 13.57 -6.53
CA ALA A 234 -23.82 14.50 -7.67
C ALA A 234 -24.82 14.09 -8.78
N GLU A 235 -24.92 12.79 -9.06
CA GLU A 235 -25.88 12.25 -10.02
C GLU A 235 -27.33 12.47 -9.57
N LEU A 236 -27.64 12.21 -8.30
CA LEU A 236 -28.98 12.47 -7.74
C LEU A 236 -29.35 13.95 -7.81
N VAL A 237 -28.42 14.85 -7.46
CA VAL A 237 -28.63 16.30 -7.55
C VAL A 237 -28.91 16.70 -9.00
N ARG A 238 -28.13 16.17 -9.96
CA ARG A 238 -28.34 16.43 -11.38
C ARG A 238 -29.70 15.93 -11.86
N ASP A 239 -30.07 14.70 -11.51
CA ASP A 239 -31.36 14.09 -11.89
C ASP A 239 -32.56 14.82 -11.27
N ALA A 240 -32.37 15.44 -10.11
CA ALA A 240 -33.35 16.32 -9.46
C ALA A 240 -33.31 17.77 -9.98
N ASN A 241 -32.71 18.01 -11.16
CA ASN A 241 -32.54 19.34 -11.77
C ASN A 241 -31.93 20.36 -10.80
N TYR A 242 -30.93 19.93 -10.02
CA TYR A 242 -30.20 20.76 -9.06
C TYR A 242 -31.06 21.38 -7.95
N SER A 243 -32.14 20.69 -7.56
CA SER A 243 -32.91 20.99 -6.34
C SER A 243 -32.01 20.92 -5.10
N THR A 244 -32.25 21.80 -4.12
CA THR A 244 -31.54 21.78 -2.82
C THR A 244 -32.06 20.69 -1.89
N THR A 245 -33.21 20.08 -2.17
CA THR A 245 -33.74 18.93 -1.44
C THR A 245 -33.88 17.77 -2.41
N VAL A 246 -33.18 16.67 -2.14
CA VAL A 246 -33.04 15.55 -3.07
C VAL A 246 -33.32 14.24 -2.35
N ASP A 247 -34.19 13.41 -2.91
CA ASP A 247 -34.43 12.07 -2.38
C ASP A 247 -33.21 11.16 -2.61
N ASN A 248 -32.83 10.44 -1.56
CA ASN A 248 -31.70 9.52 -1.53
C ASN A 248 -32.21 8.11 -1.20
N PRO A 249 -32.46 7.27 -2.22
CA PRO A 249 -32.86 5.87 -2.06
C PRO A 249 -31.91 5.03 -1.21
N CYS A 250 -30.61 5.29 -1.30
CA CYS A 250 -29.61 4.57 -0.50
C CYS A 250 -29.42 5.15 0.91
N GLY A 251 -30.15 6.21 1.27
CA GLY A 251 -30.19 6.76 2.63
C GLY A 251 -31.32 6.14 3.44
N ASN A 252 -31.03 5.75 4.68
CA ASN A 252 -32.04 5.20 5.59
C ASN A 252 -33.21 6.17 5.83
N LYS A 253 -34.40 5.63 6.03
CA LYS A 253 -35.62 6.45 6.17
C LYS A 253 -35.50 7.42 7.34
N GLY A 254 -35.64 8.71 7.05
CA GLY A 254 -35.55 9.80 8.03
C GLY A 254 -34.12 10.32 8.29
N TYR A 255 -33.10 9.75 7.64
CA TYR A 255 -31.74 10.27 7.70
C TYR A 255 -31.59 11.44 6.73
N GLU A 256 -31.04 12.56 7.18
CA GLU A 256 -30.72 13.70 6.33
C GLU A 256 -29.21 13.94 6.31
N LEU A 257 -28.67 14.20 5.12
CA LEU A 257 -27.26 14.52 4.92
C LEU A 257 -27.13 15.84 4.16
N ASN A 258 -26.45 16.80 4.76
CA ASN A 258 -26.16 18.09 4.14
C ASN A 258 -24.83 18.06 3.41
N LEU A 259 -24.85 18.43 2.13
CA LEU A 259 -23.69 18.46 1.24
C LEU A 259 -23.47 19.88 0.74
N THR A 260 -22.25 20.39 0.90
CA THR A 260 -21.86 21.69 0.36
C THR A 260 -21.55 21.58 -1.13
N GLU A 261 -21.75 22.69 -1.85
CA GLU A 261 -21.29 22.83 -3.24
C GLU A 261 -19.79 22.51 -3.38
N GLN A 262 -18.96 22.98 -2.44
CA GLN A 262 -17.53 22.69 -2.40
C GLN A 262 -17.23 21.19 -2.34
N TYR A 263 -17.95 20.44 -1.49
CA TYR A 263 -17.75 19.00 -1.39
C TYR A 263 -18.14 18.28 -2.69
N LEU A 264 -19.24 18.68 -3.33
CA LEU A 264 -19.75 18.01 -4.52
C LEU A 264 -19.01 18.39 -5.80
N TRP A 265 -18.67 19.66 -6.00
CA TRP A 265 -18.32 20.16 -7.33
C TRP A 265 -16.89 20.68 -7.44
N GLU A 266 -16.33 21.26 -6.37
CA GLU A 266 -15.05 21.96 -6.46
C GLU A 266 -13.89 21.01 -6.79
N LYS A 267 -13.32 21.19 -7.99
CA LYS A 267 -12.14 20.45 -8.49
C LYS A 267 -12.28 18.92 -8.32
N GLN A 268 -13.40 18.33 -8.71
CA GLN A 268 -13.67 16.90 -8.51
C GLN A 268 -13.51 16.08 -9.81
N PRO A 269 -12.34 15.45 -10.07
CA PRO A 269 -12.09 14.69 -11.32
C PRO A 269 -12.92 13.41 -11.41
N CYS A 270 -13.45 12.93 -10.28
CA CYS A 270 -14.37 11.78 -10.23
C CYS A 270 -15.80 12.14 -10.64
N ILE A 271 -16.09 13.43 -10.85
CA ILE A 271 -17.42 13.95 -11.14
C ILE A 271 -17.43 14.61 -12.50
N SER A 272 -16.51 15.53 -12.75
CA SER A 272 -16.44 16.30 -13.99
C SER A 272 -15.02 16.38 -14.56
N GLY A 273 -14.93 16.76 -15.84
CA GLY A 273 -13.69 17.01 -16.55
C GLY A 273 -13.21 15.83 -17.40
N ALA A 274 -12.02 15.98 -17.97
CA ALA A 274 -11.48 15.03 -18.95
C ALA A 274 -11.40 13.60 -18.41
N PHE A 275 -10.95 13.41 -17.16
CA PHE A 275 -10.87 12.10 -16.54
C PHE A 275 -12.24 11.43 -16.38
N ALA A 276 -13.25 12.15 -15.87
CA ALA A 276 -14.60 11.61 -15.71
C ALA A 276 -15.20 11.18 -17.06
N ASN A 277 -15.06 12.01 -18.10
CA ASN A 277 -15.48 11.66 -19.46
C ASN A 277 -14.73 10.42 -19.99
N SER A 278 -13.41 10.44 -19.94
CA SER A 278 -12.59 9.42 -20.61
C SER A 278 -12.60 8.09 -19.88
N PHE A 279 -12.57 8.09 -18.55
CA PHE A 279 -12.50 6.87 -17.74
C PHE A 279 -13.90 6.38 -17.38
N LEU A 280 -14.69 7.20 -16.66
CA LEU A 280 -16.02 6.83 -16.15
C LEU A 280 -17.12 6.90 -17.23
N GLY A 281 -16.81 7.43 -18.41
CA GLY A 281 -17.74 7.54 -19.54
C GLY A 281 -18.56 8.81 -19.58
N GLN A 282 -18.58 9.57 -18.49
CA GLN A 282 -19.41 10.77 -18.39
C GLN A 282 -18.93 11.73 -17.31
N SER A 283 -18.92 13.02 -17.64
CA SER A 283 -18.90 14.13 -16.70
C SER A 283 -20.31 14.47 -16.25
N ILE A 284 -20.46 14.69 -14.95
CA ILE A 284 -21.65 15.26 -14.34
C ILE A 284 -21.39 16.77 -14.26
N PRO A 285 -22.12 17.59 -15.04
CA PRO A 285 -21.97 19.04 -14.98
C PRO A 285 -22.31 19.56 -13.58
N SER A 286 -21.59 20.59 -13.13
CA SER A 286 -21.88 21.25 -11.86
C SER A 286 -23.15 22.09 -11.98
N ASP A 287 -23.77 22.36 -10.83
CA ASP A 287 -24.82 23.36 -10.73
C ASP A 287 -24.28 24.72 -11.21
N PRO A 288 -25.00 25.44 -12.09
CA PRO A 288 -24.61 26.79 -12.49
C PRO A 288 -24.73 27.82 -11.36
N SER A 289 -25.45 27.50 -10.28
CA SER A 289 -25.70 28.39 -9.14
C SER A 289 -24.68 28.15 -8.03
N SER A 290 -24.17 29.23 -7.44
CA SER A 290 -23.22 29.15 -6.32
C SER A 290 -23.90 29.28 -4.95
N GLY A 291 -23.24 28.80 -3.90
CA GLY A 291 -23.61 28.95 -2.50
C GLY A 291 -24.68 27.98 -1.99
N LYS A 292 -25.00 26.92 -2.75
CA LYS A 292 -26.06 25.97 -2.36
C LYS A 292 -25.60 24.96 -1.30
N LEU A 293 -26.55 24.63 -0.42
CA LEU A 293 -26.49 23.49 0.50
C LEU A 293 -27.54 22.47 0.04
N TYR A 294 -27.11 21.27 -0.31
CA TYR A 294 -28.00 20.19 -0.73
C TYR A 294 -28.34 19.30 0.46
N THR A 295 -29.63 19.10 0.72
CA THR A 295 -30.16 18.20 1.75
C THR A 295 -30.60 16.90 1.09
N MET A 296 -29.85 15.83 1.33
CA MET A 296 -30.17 14.48 0.85
C MET A 296 -31.11 13.81 1.84
N LYS A 297 -32.35 13.50 1.45
CA LYS A 297 -33.35 12.87 2.31
C LYS A 297 -33.42 11.37 2.06
N GLY A 298 -33.08 10.57 3.08
CA GLY A 298 -33.13 9.12 2.99
C GLY A 298 -34.56 8.61 2.86
N SER A 299 -34.85 7.92 1.74
CA SER A 299 -36.14 7.28 1.52
C SER A 299 -36.15 5.79 1.87
N GLY A 300 -34.97 5.15 1.95
CA GLY A 300 -34.81 3.74 2.27
C GLY A 300 -35.30 2.78 1.18
N ASP A 301 -35.34 3.22 -0.09
CA ASP A 301 -35.77 2.39 -1.21
C ASP A 301 -34.59 1.56 -1.76
N TYR A 302 -34.50 0.30 -1.32
CA TYR A 302 -33.44 -0.62 -1.75
C TYR A 302 -33.42 -0.84 -3.28
N THR A 303 -34.58 -1.00 -3.90
CA THR A 303 -34.68 -1.30 -5.34
C THR A 303 -34.19 -0.11 -6.15
N GLN A 304 -34.69 1.09 -5.85
CA GLN A 304 -34.24 2.31 -6.51
C GLN A 304 -32.77 2.61 -6.19
N CYS A 305 -32.29 2.27 -4.98
CA CYS A 305 -30.88 2.35 -4.64
C CYS A 305 -30.01 1.48 -5.56
N GLN A 306 -30.36 0.20 -5.77
CA GLN A 306 -29.62 -0.68 -6.68
C GLN A 306 -29.66 -0.16 -8.13
N ASN A 307 -30.82 0.32 -8.59
CA ASN A 307 -30.96 0.88 -9.95
C ASN A 307 -30.08 2.12 -10.15
N ASN A 308 -30.05 3.03 -9.17
CA ASN A 308 -29.22 4.23 -9.24
C ASN A 308 -27.72 3.90 -9.18
N VAL A 309 -27.33 2.88 -8.41
CA VAL A 309 -25.95 2.37 -8.40
C VAL A 309 -25.60 1.77 -9.77
N GLN A 310 -26.45 0.91 -10.33
CA GLN A 310 -26.26 0.27 -11.62
C GLN A 310 -26.10 1.29 -12.76
N LYS A 311 -26.92 2.35 -12.76
CA LYS A 311 -26.87 3.46 -13.74
C LYS A 311 -25.48 4.09 -13.84
N LEU A 312 -24.71 4.13 -12.75
CA LEU A 312 -23.36 4.70 -12.75
C LEU A 312 -22.33 3.82 -13.48
N PHE A 313 -22.65 2.56 -13.78
CA PHE A 313 -21.78 1.60 -14.47
C PHE A 313 -22.19 1.36 -15.93
N ASP A 314 -23.48 1.47 -16.25
CA ASP A 314 -24.04 1.21 -17.60
C ASP A 314 -23.74 2.31 -18.64
N ILE A 315 -22.82 3.22 -18.33
CA ILE A 315 -22.48 4.38 -19.17
C ILE A 315 -21.60 3.98 -20.35
N LYS A 316 -20.69 3.03 -20.13
CA LYS A 316 -19.69 2.61 -21.13
C LYS A 316 -19.94 1.21 -21.63
N LYS A 317 -19.95 1.07 -22.96
CA LYS A 317 -19.97 -0.23 -23.63
C LYS A 317 -18.58 -0.87 -23.59
N CYS A 318 -18.55 -2.19 -23.46
CA CYS A 318 -17.32 -2.98 -23.55
C CYS A 318 -16.93 -3.16 -25.03
N ASN A 319 -15.75 -2.66 -25.38
CA ASN A 319 -15.13 -2.83 -26.69
C ASN A 319 -13.97 -3.85 -26.67
N GLN A 320 -13.71 -4.44 -25.50
CA GLN A 320 -12.75 -5.53 -25.32
C GLN A 320 -13.43 -6.89 -25.53
N THR A 321 -12.64 -7.97 -25.56
CA THR A 321 -13.17 -9.34 -25.58
C THR A 321 -13.98 -9.68 -24.32
N SER A 322 -13.61 -9.10 -23.19
CA SER A 322 -14.36 -9.13 -21.94
C SER A 322 -13.93 -7.94 -21.07
N CYS A 323 -14.86 -7.37 -20.32
CA CYS A 323 -14.61 -6.23 -19.46
C CYS A 323 -15.07 -6.48 -18.03
N GLY A 324 -14.39 -5.84 -17.09
CA GLY A 324 -14.90 -5.62 -15.75
C GLY A 324 -15.83 -4.40 -15.77
N MET A 325 -15.30 -3.24 -15.36
CA MET A 325 -16.03 -1.96 -15.39
C MET A 325 -15.40 -0.97 -16.38
N PHE A 326 -16.21 -0.06 -16.94
CA PHE A 326 -15.75 1.10 -17.71
C PHE A 326 -14.83 0.81 -18.91
N ASP A 327 -15.12 -0.25 -19.67
CA ASP A 327 -14.31 -0.70 -20.83
C ASP A 327 -12.87 -1.15 -20.47
N VAL A 328 -12.65 -1.50 -19.20
CA VAL A 328 -11.38 -2.08 -18.74
C VAL A 328 -11.42 -3.58 -18.95
N PHE A 329 -10.48 -4.10 -19.74
CA PHE A 329 -10.31 -5.53 -19.98
C PHE A 329 -10.26 -6.31 -18.67
N GLN A 330 -11.01 -7.41 -18.58
CA GLN A 330 -10.95 -8.36 -17.48
C GLN A 330 -11.07 -9.77 -18.05
N PRO A 331 -10.19 -10.71 -17.71
CA PRO A 331 -10.34 -12.10 -18.12
C PRO A 331 -11.48 -12.77 -17.34
N GLN A 332 -11.86 -13.98 -17.76
CA GLN A 332 -12.82 -14.79 -17.01
C GLN A 332 -12.32 -15.00 -15.56
N ILE A 333 -13.24 -14.77 -14.62
CA ILE A 333 -12.96 -14.87 -13.19
C ILE A 333 -12.69 -16.34 -12.82
N HIS A 334 -11.73 -16.56 -11.93
CA HIS A 334 -11.35 -17.89 -11.47
C HIS A 334 -11.00 -17.85 -9.98
N GLY A 335 -11.46 -18.86 -9.22
CA GLY A 335 -11.19 -19.02 -7.79
C GLY A 335 -12.11 -18.21 -6.87
N LYS A 336 -11.84 -18.33 -5.56
CA LYS A 336 -12.58 -17.65 -4.48
C LYS A 336 -12.08 -16.22 -4.29
N PHE A 337 -12.94 -15.32 -3.82
CA PHE A 337 -12.57 -13.91 -3.61
C PHE A 337 -12.59 -13.48 -2.15
N ILE A 338 -11.56 -12.76 -1.74
CA ILE A 338 -11.48 -12.15 -0.40
C ILE A 338 -11.63 -10.64 -0.55
N ALA A 339 -12.72 -10.11 -0.02
CA ALA A 339 -13.01 -8.69 0.03
C ALA A 339 -12.38 -8.06 1.29
N ILE A 340 -11.49 -7.09 1.10
CA ILE A 340 -10.74 -6.40 2.14
C ILE A 340 -10.95 -4.88 2.08
N GLY A 341 -10.37 -4.18 3.05
CA GLY A 341 -10.46 -2.72 3.15
C GLY A 341 -11.66 -2.28 3.99
N GLY A 342 -11.56 -1.06 4.52
CA GLY A 342 -12.54 -0.56 5.48
C GLY A 342 -13.96 -0.40 4.91
N ALA A 343 -14.08 -0.14 3.61
CA ALA A 343 -15.38 0.00 2.98
C ALA A 343 -16.09 -1.34 2.74
N ALA A 344 -15.34 -2.41 2.43
CA ALA A 344 -15.92 -3.74 2.29
C ALA A 344 -16.13 -4.40 3.65
N TYR A 345 -15.10 -4.46 4.50
CA TYR A 345 -15.19 -5.20 5.77
C TYR A 345 -16.13 -4.55 6.78
N TYR A 346 -15.93 -3.27 7.13
CA TYR A 346 -16.73 -2.67 8.20
C TYR A 346 -18.20 -2.48 7.80
N ALA A 347 -18.46 -2.21 6.51
CA ALA A 347 -19.82 -2.13 6.01
C ALA A 347 -20.51 -3.50 6.02
N SER A 348 -19.82 -4.57 5.60
CA SER A 348 -20.39 -5.92 5.62
C SER A 348 -20.53 -6.47 7.04
N LYS A 349 -19.62 -6.13 7.96
CA LYS A 349 -19.74 -6.52 9.38
C LYS A 349 -21.03 -5.95 10.00
N PHE A 350 -21.43 -4.74 9.60
CA PHE A 350 -22.66 -4.11 10.08
C PHE A 350 -23.95 -4.80 9.57
N LEU A 351 -23.84 -5.68 8.57
CA LEU A 351 -24.95 -6.50 8.10
C LEU A 351 -25.24 -7.69 9.02
N ASN A 352 -24.34 -8.01 9.98
CA ASN A 352 -24.43 -9.18 10.86
C ASN A 352 -24.65 -10.49 10.08
N LEU A 353 -23.78 -10.72 9.09
CA LEU A 353 -23.83 -11.91 8.24
C LEU A 353 -23.39 -13.15 9.02
N PRO A 354 -23.99 -14.34 8.77
CA PRO A 354 -23.46 -15.59 9.30
C PRO A 354 -22.10 -15.92 8.67
N ASN A 355 -21.31 -16.80 9.28
CA ASN A 355 -19.94 -17.10 8.82
C ASN A 355 -19.90 -17.67 7.39
N ASP A 356 -20.84 -18.56 7.03
CA ASP A 356 -20.91 -19.24 5.73
C ASP A 356 -22.09 -18.72 4.89
N PHE A 357 -22.10 -17.42 4.62
CA PHE A 357 -23.13 -16.78 3.81
C PHE A 357 -22.86 -16.92 2.30
N ASN A 358 -23.91 -16.75 1.49
CA ASN A 358 -23.83 -16.64 0.04
C ASN A 358 -24.29 -15.24 -0.43
N LEU A 359 -24.26 -14.98 -1.75
CA LEU A 359 -24.63 -13.67 -2.27
C LEU A 359 -26.09 -13.31 -1.98
N THR A 360 -27.00 -14.29 -2.03
CA THR A 360 -28.41 -14.09 -1.71
C THR A 360 -28.62 -13.64 -0.26
N THR A 361 -27.97 -14.30 0.70
CA THR A 361 -28.01 -13.89 2.11
C THR A 361 -27.43 -12.48 2.30
N PHE A 362 -26.32 -12.16 1.63
CA PHE A 362 -25.75 -10.81 1.64
C PHE A 362 -26.76 -9.76 1.15
N GLN A 363 -27.42 -10.01 0.02
CA GLN A 363 -28.43 -9.12 -0.56
C GLN A 363 -29.67 -8.96 0.33
N GLN A 364 -30.11 -10.03 1.00
CA GLN A 364 -31.22 -9.97 1.96
C GLN A 364 -30.90 -9.06 3.15
N HIS A 365 -29.72 -9.23 3.76
CA HIS A 365 -29.30 -8.40 4.88
C HIS A 365 -29.04 -6.95 4.44
N LEU A 366 -28.50 -6.74 3.24
CA LEU A 366 -28.33 -5.42 2.66
C LEU A 366 -29.68 -4.72 2.45
N LYS A 367 -30.66 -5.41 1.86
CA LYS A 367 -32.02 -4.88 1.70
C LYS A 367 -32.61 -4.45 3.04
N ALA A 368 -32.55 -5.34 4.04
CA ALA A 368 -33.04 -5.04 5.39
C ALA A 368 -32.33 -3.83 6.03
N LEU A 369 -31.03 -3.66 5.78
CA LEU A 369 -30.30 -2.46 6.22
C LEU A 369 -30.80 -1.20 5.51
N CYS A 370 -30.92 -1.22 4.18
CA CYS A 370 -31.34 -0.06 3.39
C CYS A 370 -32.76 0.41 3.73
N GLU A 371 -33.68 -0.53 3.95
CA GLU A 371 -35.10 -0.24 4.27
C GLU A 371 -35.34 0.15 5.74
N SER A 372 -34.29 0.12 6.58
CA SER A 372 -34.39 0.53 7.99
C SER A 372 -34.54 2.05 8.12
N ASN A 373 -35.26 2.48 9.17
CA ASN A 373 -35.30 3.87 9.61
C ASN A 373 -34.10 4.24 10.50
N VAL A 374 -33.94 5.53 10.80
CA VAL A 374 -32.83 6.04 11.64
C VAL A 374 -32.75 5.34 12.99
N GLN A 375 -33.87 5.20 13.71
CA GLN A 375 -33.87 4.58 15.05
C GLN A 375 -33.42 3.12 15.00
N GLN A 376 -33.87 2.37 14.00
CA GLN A 376 -33.47 0.97 13.80
C GLN A 376 -31.97 0.85 13.49
N VAL A 377 -31.39 1.77 12.73
CA VAL A 377 -29.95 1.76 12.42
C VAL A 377 -29.12 2.09 13.66
N GLU A 378 -29.55 3.06 14.47
CA GLU A 378 -28.87 3.48 15.69
C GLU A 378 -28.82 2.37 16.77
N GLN A 379 -29.82 1.49 16.77
CA GLN A 379 -29.92 0.37 17.69
C GLN A 379 -29.13 -0.88 17.25
N ARG A 380 -28.60 -0.91 16.02
CA ARG A 380 -27.81 -2.06 15.55
C ARG A 380 -26.45 -2.12 16.24
N GLU A 381 -26.01 -3.33 16.55
CA GLU A 381 -24.67 -3.56 17.06
C GLU A 381 -23.60 -3.02 16.10
N GLY A 382 -22.58 -2.36 16.64
CA GLY A 382 -21.52 -1.76 15.84
C GLY A 382 -21.90 -0.42 15.19
N PHE A 383 -22.97 0.24 15.65
CA PHE A 383 -23.32 1.59 15.24
C PHE A 383 -22.16 2.57 15.45
N GLY A 384 -21.96 3.48 14.50
CA GLY A 384 -20.97 4.53 14.60
C GLY A 384 -21.11 5.56 13.49
N LYS A 385 -20.13 6.47 13.40
CA LYS A 385 -20.15 7.63 12.48
C LYS A 385 -20.48 7.29 11.03
N TYR A 386 -20.13 6.09 10.55
CA TYR A 386 -20.30 5.69 9.16
C TYR A 386 -21.53 4.82 8.90
N SER A 387 -22.34 4.49 9.91
CA SER A 387 -23.44 3.53 9.79
C SER A 387 -24.46 3.89 8.70
N PHE A 388 -24.85 5.15 8.61
CA PHE A 388 -25.80 5.64 7.59
C PHE A 388 -25.23 5.64 6.16
N THR A 389 -23.93 5.37 6.00
CA THR A 389 -23.29 5.25 4.68
C THR A 389 -23.21 3.79 4.20
N TYR A 390 -23.54 2.82 5.06
CA TYR A 390 -23.32 1.41 4.76
C TYR A 390 -24.32 0.81 3.78
N CYS A 391 -25.55 1.33 3.65
CA CYS A 391 -26.45 0.91 2.57
C CYS A 391 -25.81 1.17 1.19
N LEU A 392 -25.38 2.41 0.93
CA LEU A 392 -24.71 2.76 -0.33
C LEU A 392 -23.35 2.06 -0.49
N SER A 393 -22.54 1.95 0.58
CA SER A 393 -21.25 1.22 0.51
C SER A 393 -21.44 -0.24 0.11
N ASN A 394 -22.38 -0.94 0.74
CA ASN A 394 -22.65 -2.35 0.45
C ASN A 394 -23.38 -2.52 -0.88
N SER A 395 -24.10 -1.53 -1.38
CA SER A 395 -24.70 -1.56 -2.72
C SER A 395 -23.63 -1.50 -3.82
N LEU A 396 -22.56 -0.72 -3.62
CA LEU A 396 -21.36 -0.80 -4.47
C LEU A 396 -20.73 -2.20 -4.41
N THR A 397 -20.53 -2.73 -3.21
CA THR A 397 -20.00 -4.09 -3.02
C THR A 397 -20.87 -5.13 -3.71
N ASN A 398 -22.20 -5.02 -3.59
CA ASN A 398 -23.17 -5.90 -4.24
C ASN A 398 -22.99 -5.88 -5.76
N HIS A 399 -22.95 -4.69 -6.35
CA HIS A 399 -22.76 -4.54 -7.80
C HIS A 399 -21.45 -5.19 -8.26
N VAL A 400 -20.35 -4.99 -7.51
CA VAL A 400 -19.05 -5.59 -7.85
C VAL A 400 -19.10 -7.12 -7.77
N LEU A 401 -19.66 -7.67 -6.69
CA LEU A 401 -19.78 -9.12 -6.51
C LEU A 401 -20.67 -9.76 -7.59
N GLN A 402 -21.82 -9.13 -7.88
CA GLN A 402 -22.83 -9.67 -8.77
C GLN A 402 -22.46 -9.51 -10.26
N ASN A 403 -22.03 -8.32 -10.68
CA ASN A 403 -21.92 -7.99 -12.10
C ASN A 403 -20.48 -8.01 -12.62
N VAL A 404 -19.49 -7.75 -11.75
CA VAL A 404 -18.08 -7.64 -12.16
C VAL A 404 -17.32 -8.92 -11.90
N VAL A 405 -17.41 -9.44 -10.68
CA VAL A 405 -16.76 -10.69 -10.27
C VAL A 405 -17.66 -11.90 -10.57
N GLN A 406 -18.98 -11.68 -10.61
CA GLN A 406 -19.97 -12.72 -10.90
C GLN A 406 -19.80 -13.95 -9.99
N VAL A 407 -19.67 -13.69 -8.68
CA VAL A 407 -19.51 -14.77 -7.70
C VAL A 407 -20.71 -15.71 -7.77
N ASP A 408 -20.46 -17.01 -7.76
CA ASP A 408 -21.53 -18.01 -7.74
C ASP A 408 -22.42 -17.79 -6.52
N THR A 409 -23.69 -17.47 -6.78
CA THR A 409 -24.69 -17.11 -5.78
C THR A 409 -25.14 -18.30 -4.93
N THR A 410 -24.90 -19.53 -5.40
CA THR A 410 -25.38 -20.77 -4.79
C THR A 410 -24.36 -21.43 -3.88
N ILE A 411 -23.07 -21.10 -4.03
CA ILE A 411 -21.96 -21.72 -3.28
C ILE A 411 -21.64 -20.86 -2.04
N PRO A 412 -21.91 -21.34 -0.81
CA PRO A 412 -21.50 -20.65 0.41
C PRO A 412 -19.98 -20.51 0.49
N GLY A 413 -19.52 -19.34 0.96
CA GLY A 413 -18.08 -19.10 1.16
C GLY A 413 -17.26 -18.99 -0.13
N ASN A 414 -17.91 -18.76 -1.29
CA ASN A 414 -17.21 -18.41 -2.53
C ASN A 414 -16.59 -16.99 -2.48
N PHE A 415 -17.04 -16.17 -1.54
CA PHE A 415 -16.37 -14.95 -1.14
C PHE A 415 -16.43 -14.74 0.38
N MET A 416 -15.52 -13.93 0.91
CA MET A 416 -15.49 -13.59 2.34
C MET A 416 -15.04 -12.14 2.56
N PHE A 417 -15.42 -11.56 3.70
CA PHE A 417 -14.92 -10.25 4.15
C PHE A 417 -13.91 -10.41 5.29
N THR A 418 -12.80 -9.68 5.25
CA THR A 418 -11.82 -9.71 6.36
C THR A 418 -11.06 -8.41 6.55
N ASN A 419 -10.77 -8.08 7.82
CA ASN A 419 -9.85 -7.01 8.22
C ASN A 419 -8.52 -7.55 8.79
N LYS A 420 -8.32 -8.87 8.82
CA LYS A 420 -7.20 -9.48 9.54
C LYS A 420 -5.87 -9.21 8.83
N LYS A 421 -5.05 -8.28 9.38
CA LYS A 421 -3.65 -8.04 8.99
C LYS A 421 -3.39 -7.99 7.46
N THR A 422 -4.36 -7.52 6.68
CA THR A 422 -4.36 -7.53 5.21
C THR A 422 -4.01 -6.17 4.60
N SER A 423 -3.09 -5.41 5.19
CA SER A 423 -2.60 -4.20 4.53
C SER A 423 -1.70 -4.58 3.35
N TRP A 424 -1.93 -3.94 2.19
CA TRP A 424 -1.10 -4.08 0.99
C TRP A 424 0.40 -3.86 1.25
N THR A 425 0.76 -3.18 2.35
CA THR A 425 2.15 -2.96 2.75
C THR A 425 2.95 -4.26 2.92
N LEU A 426 2.34 -5.36 3.37
CA LEU A 426 3.03 -6.65 3.47
C LEU A 426 3.43 -7.16 2.08
N GLY A 427 2.50 -7.14 1.12
CA GLY A 427 2.76 -7.51 -0.26
C GLY A 427 3.77 -6.60 -0.94
N SER A 428 3.77 -5.30 -0.61
CA SER A 428 4.81 -4.37 -1.06
C SER A 428 6.19 -4.77 -0.53
N ILE A 429 6.30 -5.07 0.76
CA ILE A 429 7.56 -5.47 1.40
C ILE A 429 8.07 -6.80 0.83
N ILE A 430 7.18 -7.76 0.56
CA ILE A 430 7.51 -9.01 -0.14
C ILE A 430 8.07 -8.72 -1.53
N LYS A 431 7.45 -7.81 -2.29
CA LYS A 431 7.91 -7.47 -3.64
C LYS A 431 9.24 -6.71 -3.61
N ASP A 432 9.45 -5.88 -2.60
CA ASP A 432 10.68 -5.10 -2.40
C ASP A 432 11.73 -5.86 -1.56
N LYS A 433 11.59 -7.18 -1.38
CA LYS A 433 12.50 -7.99 -0.54
C LYS A 433 13.97 -7.83 -0.90
N ASP A 434 14.28 -7.65 -2.17
CA ASP A 434 15.65 -7.46 -2.66
C ASP A 434 16.25 -6.14 -2.15
N GLN A 435 15.42 -5.14 -1.83
CA GLN A 435 15.88 -3.88 -1.22
C GLN A 435 16.06 -4.02 0.30
N LEU A 436 15.27 -4.88 0.95
CA LEU A 436 15.49 -5.26 2.36
C LEU A 436 16.80 -6.04 2.53
N SER A 437 17.16 -6.79 1.50
CA SER A 437 18.37 -7.60 1.44
C SER A 437 19.49 -6.97 0.60
N ALA A 438 19.33 -5.81 -0.03
CA ALA A 438 20.39 -5.15 -0.81
C ALA A 438 21.56 -4.73 0.08
N ALA A 439 21.27 -4.29 1.31
CA ALA A 439 22.27 -4.12 2.37
C ALA A 439 23.05 -5.42 2.61
N LEU A 440 22.44 -6.57 2.34
CA LEU A 440 23.04 -7.88 2.35
C LEU A 440 23.75 -8.22 1.03
N TYR A 441 23.27 -7.88 -0.18
CA TYR A 441 23.98 -8.22 -1.43
C TYR A 441 25.36 -7.54 -1.52
N GLU A 442 25.47 -6.30 -1.04
CA GLU A 442 26.79 -5.64 -0.87
C GLU A 442 27.63 -6.24 0.29
N THR A 443 27.02 -7.01 1.19
CA THR A 443 27.64 -7.58 2.41
C THR A 443 27.78 -9.12 2.38
N VAL A 444 27.13 -9.85 1.46
CA VAL A 444 27.07 -11.33 1.29
C VAL A 444 28.03 -11.85 0.25
N ARG A 445 28.69 -10.96 -0.50
CA ARG A 445 30.10 -11.20 -0.83
C ARG A 445 31.02 -11.12 0.41
N GLY A 446 30.47 -11.23 1.61
CA GLY A 446 31.20 -11.45 2.84
C GLY A 446 31.72 -12.88 2.90
N MET A 447 32.99 -13.00 3.29
CA MET A 447 33.65 -14.29 3.49
C MET A 447 32.84 -15.20 4.41
N SER A 448 32.81 -16.49 4.10
CA SER A 448 32.42 -17.50 5.10
C SER A 448 33.27 -17.35 6.36
N GLU A 449 32.76 -17.74 7.52
CA GLU A 449 33.54 -17.72 8.77
C GLU A 449 34.92 -18.39 8.60
N LYS A 450 34.96 -19.53 7.89
CA LYS A 450 36.21 -20.22 7.55
C LYS A 450 37.12 -19.37 6.67
N SER A 451 36.58 -18.75 5.63
CA SER A 451 37.34 -17.86 4.74
C SER A 451 37.86 -16.62 5.46
N TYR A 452 37.08 -16.04 6.38
CA TYR A 452 37.49 -14.90 7.21
C TYR A 452 38.62 -15.29 8.15
N ILE A 453 38.49 -16.41 8.86
CA ILE A 453 39.56 -16.92 9.73
C ILE A 453 40.84 -17.15 8.92
N ILE A 454 40.74 -17.81 7.75
CA ILE A 454 41.90 -18.05 6.87
C ILE A 454 42.54 -16.72 6.44
N LEU A 455 41.75 -15.74 6.00
CA LEU A 455 42.27 -14.44 5.59
C LEU A 455 42.98 -13.73 6.74
N MET A 456 42.38 -13.72 7.94
CA MET A 456 42.95 -13.08 9.12
C MET A 456 44.25 -13.74 9.57
N VAL A 457 44.35 -15.07 9.47
CA VAL A 457 45.60 -15.80 9.72
C VAL A 457 46.67 -15.44 8.71
N ILE A 458 46.35 -15.44 7.41
CA ILE A 458 47.30 -15.07 6.34
C ILE A 458 47.80 -13.62 6.53
N MET A 459 46.87 -12.68 6.77
CA MET A 459 47.22 -11.28 7.00
C MET A 459 48.02 -11.09 8.28
N GLY A 460 47.73 -11.84 9.34
CA GLY A 460 48.49 -11.82 10.59
C GLY A 460 49.92 -12.32 10.41
N VAL A 461 50.11 -13.45 9.72
CA VAL A 461 51.45 -13.98 9.40
C VAL A 461 52.23 -12.99 8.53
N PHE A 462 51.58 -12.42 7.51
CA PHE A 462 52.20 -11.40 6.65
C PHE A 462 52.62 -10.15 7.45
N LEU A 463 51.76 -9.68 8.36
CA LEU A 463 52.07 -8.55 9.25
C LEU A 463 53.30 -8.84 10.11
N VAL A 464 53.39 -10.05 10.71
CA VAL A 464 54.56 -10.46 11.51
C VAL A 464 55.83 -10.47 10.67
N VAL A 465 55.78 -10.97 9.44
CA VAL A 465 56.93 -10.98 8.51
C VAL A 465 57.37 -9.55 8.16
N VAL A 466 56.43 -8.65 7.85
CA VAL A 466 56.73 -7.24 7.53
C VAL A 466 57.31 -6.52 8.74
N ILE A 467 56.78 -6.75 9.95
CA ILE A 467 57.32 -6.18 11.19
C ILE A 467 58.73 -6.72 11.45
N ALA A 468 58.95 -8.02 11.34
CA ALA A 468 60.26 -8.63 11.53
C ALA A 468 61.29 -8.06 10.53
N TYR A 469 60.92 -7.94 9.26
CA TYR A 469 61.74 -7.31 8.23
C TYR A 469 62.04 -5.84 8.55
N PHE A 470 61.04 -5.07 8.99
CA PHE A 470 61.19 -3.67 9.37
C PHE A 470 62.15 -3.52 10.56
N VAL A 471 61.98 -4.34 11.61
CA VAL A 471 62.84 -4.34 12.80
C VAL A 471 64.28 -4.72 12.45
N VAL A 472 64.49 -5.77 11.65
CA VAL A 472 65.82 -6.18 11.19
C VAL A 472 66.47 -5.08 10.33
N SER A 473 65.69 -4.43 9.47
CA SER A 473 66.16 -3.33 8.63
C SER A 473 66.47 -2.07 9.43
N CYS A 474 65.82 -1.86 10.58
CA CYS A 474 66.17 -0.80 11.53
C CYS A 474 67.42 -1.17 12.33
N LYS A 475 67.53 -2.40 12.85
CA LYS A 475 68.71 -2.88 13.60
C LYS A 475 69.99 -2.91 12.77
N LYS A 476 69.92 -3.27 11.48
CA LYS A 476 71.10 -3.22 10.58
C LYS A 476 71.62 -1.80 10.36
N ARG A 477 70.80 -0.78 10.64
CA ARG A 477 71.19 0.63 10.56
C ARG A 477 72.06 1.04 11.74
N ASP A 478 71.72 0.60 12.96
CA ASP A 478 72.47 0.91 14.19
C ASP A 478 73.88 0.27 14.20
N VAL A 479 74.15 -0.70 13.33
CA VAL A 479 75.45 -1.38 13.21
C VAL A 479 76.36 -0.71 12.17
N TYR A 480 75.82 0.09 11.23
CA TYR A 480 76.58 0.68 10.12
C TYR A 480 76.69 2.22 10.17
N ASP A 481 76.04 2.88 11.12
CA ASP A 481 76.30 4.29 11.49
C ASP A 481 76.63 4.39 13.00
N PRO A 482 77.84 4.00 13.46
CA PRO A 482 78.36 4.55 14.69
C PRO A 482 78.79 5.99 14.41
N VAL A 483 78.19 6.94 15.14
CA VAL A 483 78.49 8.39 15.25
C VAL A 483 79.65 8.93 14.42
#